data_AF-A0A1Y1XEL1-F1
#
_entry.id   AF-A0A1Y1XEL1-F1
#
_cell.length_a   1.000
_cell.length_b   1.000
_cell.length_c   1.000
_cell.angle_alpha   90.00
_cell.angle_beta   90.00
_cell.angle_gamma   90.00
#
_symmetry.space_group_name_H-M   'P 1'
#
loop_
_entity.id
_entity.type
_entity.pdbx_description
1 polymer ?
#
loop_
_entity_poly.entity_id
_entity_poly.type
_entity_poly.pdbx_seq_one_letter_code
_entity_poly.pdbx_strand_id
1 'polypeptide(L)'
;MLELLSRYMLISKAIENTINLNVLAFSEYEDSEVYGDAVNKFNNYSKEHQLDVSLNLNLLTNLNSTGDNEDIGSTIEYLLRKKKNKYDLYFFDDKYTFNYGNYLYNISEFLPQSNIDLFDNNILKQTCTYENTLVAIPFTFSYNVLYSNRDLLKKYNKTVPETWEELVEIAKYILNEEKEKPELIGYNGLFDKSDNGLYSLYEFIYSCRESVDSPFPSFIDSTAENSLNLLKRIKNEISSG
;
A
#
# COMPACT_ATOMS: atom_id res chain seq x y z
N MET A 1 -59.42 -3.13 16.79
CA MET A 1 -58.80 -2.34 15.70
C MET A 1 -57.77 -1.34 16.25
N LEU A 2 -58.06 -0.62 17.34
CA LEU A 2 -57.09 0.26 18.01
C LEU A 2 -55.98 -0.49 18.80
N GLU A 3 -56.21 -1.70 19.31
CA GLU A 3 -55.17 -2.54 19.95
C GLU A 3 -54.18 -3.20 18.97
N LEU A 4 -54.52 -3.31 17.68
CA LEU A 4 -53.61 -3.84 16.66
C LEU A 4 -52.64 -2.76 16.16
N LEU A 5 -53.07 -1.50 16.13
CA LEU A 5 -52.24 -0.35 15.79
C LEU A 5 -51.26 0.00 16.92
N SER A 6 -51.63 -0.19 18.20
CA SER A 6 -50.71 0.02 19.32
C SER A 6 -49.57 -1.01 19.37
N ARG A 7 -49.81 -2.26 18.93
CA ARG A 7 -48.74 -3.26 18.79
C ARG A 7 -47.81 -2.97 17.61
N TYR A 8 -48.32 -2.41 16.50
CA TYR A 8 -47.46 -1.97 15.39
C TYR A 8 -46.63 -0.72 15.74
N MET A 9 -47.18 0.22 16.53
CA MET A 9 -46.44 1.38 17.04
C MET A 9 -45.45 1.05 18.17
N LEU A 10 -45.60 -0.09 18.85
CA LEU A 10 -44.58 -0.62 19.77
C LEU A 10 -43.52 -1.47 19.07
N ILE A 11 -43.81 -2.01 17.88
CA ILE A 11 -42.79 -2.61 17.00
C ILE A 11 -42.00 -1.53 16.25
N SER A 12 -42.59 -0.35 16.00
CA SER A 12 -41.83 0.82 15.52
C SER A 12 -41.01 1.53 16.61
N LYS A 13 -40.88 0.91 17.80
CA LYS A 13 -40.05 1.39 18.91
C LYS A 13 -39.03 0.36 19.41
N ALA A 14 -38.76 -0.66 18.60
CA ALA A 14 -37.68 -1.62 18.77
C ALA A 14 -37.28 -2.05 17.35
N ILE A 15 -36.27 -1.47 16.70
CA ILE A 15 -34.86 -1.58 17.07
C ILE A 15 -34.14 -0.32 16.54
N GLU A 16 -33.84 0.64 17.41
CA GLU A 16 -32.81 1.68 17.19
C GLU A 16 -31.41 1.06 17.39
N ASN A 17 -31.11 -0.08 16.76
CA ASN A 17 -29.77 -0.64 16.87
C ASN A 17 -28.97 -0.17 15.68
N THR A 18 -28.18 0.88 15.91
CA THR A 18 -27.03 1.19 15.06
C THR A 18 -26.26 -0.10 14.77
N ILE A 19 -26.09 -0.42 13.49
CA ILE A 19 -25.27 -1.53 13.03
C ILE A 19 -23.83 -1.18 13.36
N ASN A 20 -23.23 -1.92 14.30
CA ASN A 20 -21.84 -1.73 14.68
C ASN A 20 -20.97 -2.74 13.93
N LEU A 21 -20.13 -2.25 13.02
CA LEU A 21 -19.18 -3.07 12.27
C LEU A 21 -17.79 -2.93 12.89
N ASN A 22 -17.14 -4.04 13.15
CA ASN A 22 -15.79 -4.07 13.68
C ASN A 22 -14.78 -4.12 12.53
N VAL A 23 -13.88 -3.15 12.52
CA VAL A 23 -12.82 -3.01 11.52
C VAL A 23 -11.52 -3.46 12.14
N LEU A 24 -10.77 -4.34 11.47
CA LEU A 24 -9.40 -4.68 11.84
C LEU A 24 -8.44 -3.96 10.88
N ALA A 25 -7.47 -3.24 11.44
CA ALA A 25 -6.39 -2.63 10.68
C ALA A 25 -5.06 -2.90 11.35
N PHE A 26 -3.99 -2.80 10.58
CA PHE A 26 -2.63 -2.85 11.08
C PHE A 26 -1.82 -1.65 10.58
N SER A 27 -0.98 -1.10 11.44
CA SER A 27 0.00 -0.07 11.08
C SER A 27 1.31 -0.28 11.83
N GLU A 28 2.42 -0.20 11.09
CA GLU A 28 3.78 -0.26 11.66
C GLU A 28 4.13 0.98 12.48
N TYR A 29 3.48 2.11 12.19
CA TYR A 29 3.79 3.43 12.74
C TYR A 29 2.62 3.97 13.59
N GLU A 30 2.92 4.79 14.58
CA GLU A 30 1.89 5.44 15.43
C GLU A 30 0.94 6.30 14.58
N ASP A 31 1.45 6.93 13.51
CA ASP A 31 0.72 7.79 12.55
C ASP A 31 -0.17 7.00 11.58
N SER A 32 -0.87 6.00 12.12
CA SER A 32 -2.03 5.32 11.53
C SER A 32 -3.25 6.24 11.33
N GLU A 33 -3.04 7.56 11.25
CA GLU A 33 -4.07 8.59 11.10
C GLU A 33 -5.01 8.25 9.94
N VAL A 34 -4.51 7.63 8.87
CA VAL A 34 -5.32 7.31 7.69
C VAL A 34 -6.52 6.38 7.99
N TYR A 35 -6.34 5.36 8.83
CA TYR A 35 -7.43 4.44 9.17
C TYR A 35 -8.40 5.09 10.16
N GLY A 36 -7.86 5.76 11.18
CA GLY A 36 -8.64 6.50 12.17
C GLY A 36 -9.49 7.58 11.52
N ASP A 37 -8.89 8.39 10.65
CA ASP A 37 -9.55 9.46 9.91
C ASP A 37 -10.63 8.93 8.97
N ALA A 38 -10.37 7.85 8.25
CA ALA A 38 -11.37 7.26 7.37
C ALA A 38 -12.58 6.75 8.17
N VAL A 39 -12.35 6.04 9.27
CA VAL A 39 -13.40 5.56 10.17
C VAL A 39 -14.17 6.72 10.80
N ASN A 40 -13.48 7.76 11.26
CA ASN A 40 -14.10 8.94 11.84
C ASN A 40 -14.94 9.73 10.82
N LYS A 41 -14.41 9.93 9.60
CA LYS A 41 -15.15 10.58 8.49
C LYS A 41 -16.40 9.79 8.13
N PHE A 42 -16.29 8.46 8.01
CA PHE A 42 -17.45 7.62 7.75
C PHE A 42 -18.48 7.72 8.89
N ASN A 43 -18.04 7.63 10.15
CA ASN A 43 -18.94 7.70 11.30
C ASN A 43 -19.66 9.05 11.41
N ASN A 44 -18.99 10.15 11.06
CA ASN A 44 -19.60 11.47 10.98
C ASN A 44 -20.62 11.55 9.84
N TYR A 45 -20.24 11.10 8.65
CA TYR A 45 -21.13 11.02 7.50
C TYR A 45 -22.38 10.17 7.81
N SER A 46 -22.21 9.01 8.44
CA SER A 46 -23.29 8.12 8.84
C SER A 46 -24.27 8.81 9.80
N LYS A 47 -23.77 9.57 10.78
CA LYS A 47 -24.61 10.36 11.70
C LYS A 47 -25.35 11.49 11.00
N GLU A 48 -24.67 12.24 10.14
CA GLU A 48 -25.26 13.35 9.38
C GLU A 48 -26.38 12.89 8.44
N HIS A 49 -26.20 11.70 7.84
CA HIS A 49 -27.12 11.10 6.89
C HIS A 49 -28.06 10.04 7.48
N GLN A 50 -28.05 9.84 8.81
CA GLN A 50 -28.91 8.88 9.52
C GLN A 50 -28.84 7.46 8.92
N LEU A 51 -27.62 6.98 8.60
CA LEU A 51 -27.44 5.65 8.02
C LEU A 51 -27.56 4.53 9.07
N ASP A 52 -27.56 4.87 10.36
CA ASP A 52 -27.57 3.92 11.48
C ASP A 52 -26.45 2.87 11.40
N VAL A 53 -25.27 3.26 10.89
CA VAL A 53 -24.06 2.41 10.86
C VAL A 53 -22.92 3.09 11.62
N SER A 54 -22.19 2.34 12.43
CA SER A 54 -20.95 2.79 13.08
C SER A 54 -19.82 1.79 12.84
N LEU A 55 -18.64 2.31 12.56
CA LEU A 55 -17.40 1.54 12.46
C LEU A 55 -16.63 1.65 13.77
N ASN A 56 -16.22 0.51 14.29
CA ASN A 56 -15.35 0.40 15.46
C ASN A 56 -13.95 -0.08 15.01
N LEU A 57 -12.97 0.82 15.02
CA LEU A 57 -11.61 0.51 14.60
C LEU A 57 -10.85 -0.26 15.69
N ASN A 58 -10.34 -1.42 15.33
CA ASN A 58 -9.41 -2.23 16.12
C ASN A 58 -8.05 -2.16 15.41
N LEU A 59 -7.22 -1.21 15.82
CA LEU A 59 -5.90 -1.02 15.23
C LEU A 59 -4.84 -1.82 16.00
N LEU A 60 -4.17 -2.69 15.28
CA LEU A 60 -2.96 -3.37 15.73
C LEU A 60 -1.73 -2.55 15.32
N THR A 61 -0.77 -2.41 16.23
CA THR A 61 0.50 -1.71 16.04
C THR A 61 1.61 -2.47 16.73
N ASN A 62 2.87 -2.13 16.44
CA ASN A 62 4.03 -2.70 17.11
C ASN A 62 4.09 -2.40 18.63
N LEU A 63 3.26 -1.49 19.14
CA LEU A 63 3.19 -1.13 20.56
C LEU A 63 2.14 -1.92 21.35
N ASN A 64 1.08 -2.37 20.67
CA ASN A 64 -0.03 -3.08 21.31
C ASN A 64 -0.19 -4.54 20.84
N SER A 65 0.66 -4.96 19.90
CA SER A 65 0.79 -6.32 19.40
C SER A 65 2.22 -6.81 19.62
N THR A 66 2.38 -8.10 19.92
CA THR A 66 3.69 -8.74 20.14
C THR A 66 4.22 -9.48 18.91
N GLY A 67 3.60 -9.29 17.73
CA GLY A 67 3.96 -9.99 16.50
C GLY A 67 4.56 -9.06 15.45
N ASP A 68 5.55 -9.56 14.71
CA ASP A 68 6.13 -8.90 13.54
C ASP A 68 5.12 -8.88 12.37
N ASN A 69 5.39 -8.13 11.28
CA ASN A 69 4.46 -8.03 10.12
C ASN A 69 4.02 -9.38 9.54
N GLU A 70 4.93 -10.36 9.45
CA GLU A 70 4.58 -11.73 9.02
C GLU A 70 3.60 -12.42 10.00
N ASP A 71 3.71 -12.12 11.29
CA ASP A 71 2.78 -12.62 12.31
C ASP A 71 1.38 -12.01 12.16
N ILE A 72 1.26 -10.78 11.63
CA ILE A 72 -0.05 -10.15 11.40
C ILE A 72 -0.76 -10.75 10.20
N GLY A 73 -0.04 -10.96 9.10
CA GLY A 73 -0.62 -11.58 7.91
C GLY A 73 -1.19 -12.97 8.22
N SER A 74 -0.44 -13.78 8.95
CA SER A 74 -0.87 -15.10 9.41
C SER A 74 -1.99 -15.01 10.47
N THR A 75 -1.99 -13.99 11.32
CA THR A 75 -3.07 -13.74 12.30
C THR A 75 -4.39 -13.43 11.61
N ILE A 76 -4.40 -12.57 10.59
CA ILE A 76 -5.61 -12.27 9.81
C ILE A 76 -6.12 -13.53 9.12
N GLU A 77 -5.24 -14.30 8.47
CA GLU A 77 -5.62 -15.57 7.83
C GLU A 77 -6.28 -16.52 8.83
N TYR A 78 -5.69 -16.67 10.02
CA TYR A 78 -6.23 -17.51 11.07
C TYR A 78 -7.60 -17.06 11.54
N LEU A 79 -7.82 -15.75 11.69
CA LEU A 79 -9.11 -15.17 12.08
C LEU A 79 -10.18 -15.42 11.02
N LEU A 80 -9.85 -15.21 9.75
CA LEU A 80 -10.71 -15.50 8.60
C LEU A 80 -11.09 -16.99 8.55
N ARG A 81 -10.11 -17.89 8.71
CA ARG A 81 -10.32 -19.34 8.73
C ARG A 81 -11.21 -19.81 9.87
N LYS A 82 -11.10 -19.19 11.05
CA LYS A 82 -11.91 -19.55 12.22
C LYS A 82 -13.38 -19.23 12.07
N LYS A 83 -13.76 -18.32 11.14
CA LYS A 83 -15.15 -17.92 10.87
C LYS A 83 -15.95 -17.56 12.14
N LYS A 84 -15.29 -16.95 13.13
CA LYS A 84 -15.91 -16.55 14.40
C LYS A 84 -16.56 -15.16 14.35
N ASN A 85 -16.64 -14.53 13.17
CA ASN A 85 -17.22 -13.20 12.94
C ASN A 85 -16.78 -12.13 13.96
N LYS A 86 -15.48 -12.08 14.29
CA LYS A 86 -14.96 -11.07 15.21
C LYS A 86 -14.85 -9.70 14.56
N TYR A 87 -14.52 -9.67 13.27
CA TYR A 87 -14.38 -8.45 12.48
C TYR A 87 -15.13 -8.61 11.16
N ASP A 88 -15.68 -7.49 10.70
CA ASP A 88 -16.52 -7.36 9.52
C ASP A 88 -15.75 -6.78 8.34
N LEU A 89 -14.80 -5.88 8.61
CA LEU A 89 -13.93 -5.24 7.62
C LEU A 89 -12.45 -5.43 8.00
N TYR A 90 -11.61 -5.61 7.00
CA TYR A 90 -10.17 -5.82 7.16
C TYR A 90 -9.42 -4.87 6.24
N PHE A 91 -8.52 -4.07 6.80
CA PHE A 91 -7.43 -3.45 6.05
C PHE A 91 -6.25 -4.41 6.06
N PHE A 92 -5.75 -4.76 4.87
CA PHE A 92 -4.65 -5.68 4.70
C PHE A 92 -3.83 -5.32 3.45
N ASP A 93 -2.57 -5.77 3.45
CA ASP A 93 -1.62 -5.60 2.35
C ASP A 93 -2.00 -6.49 1.17
N ASP A 94 -1.93 -5.96 -0.06
CA ASP A 94 -2.38 -6.64 -1.27
C ASP A 94 -1.61 -7.93 -1.56
N LYS A 95 -0.40 -8.10 -1.02
CA LYS A 95 0.34 -9.36 -1.10
C LYS A 95 -0.42 -10.55 -0.54
N TYR A 96 -1.38 -10.32 0.36
CA TYR A 96 -2.19 -11.37 0.97
C TYR A 96 -3.52 -11.65 0.25
N THR A 97 -3.85 -10.96 -0.83
CA THR A 97 -5.10 -11.18 -1.57
C THR A 97 -5.26 -12.65 -2.00
N PHE A 98 -4.18 -13.31 -2.42
CA PHE A 98 -4.21 -14.74 -2.76
C PHE A 98 -4.38 -15.65 -1.55
N ASN A 99 -3.88 -15.27 -0.37
CA ASN A 99 -4.05 -16.04 0.87
C ASN A 99 -5.47 -15.89 1.43
N TYR A 100 -6.07 -14.71 1.29
CA TYR A 100 -7.33 -14.37 1.95
C TYR A 100 -8.55 -14.54 1.07
N GLY A 101 -8.41 -14.48 -0.26
CA GLY A 101 -9.52 -14.34 -1.19
C GLY A 101 -10.64 -15.37 -1.03
N ASN A 102 -10.31 -16.63 -0.72
CA ASN A 102 -11.30 -17.69 -0.48
C ASN A 102 -12.16 -17.50 0.80
N TYR A 103 -11.79 -16.56 1.67
CA TYR A 103 -12.52 -16.22 2.88
C TYR A 103 -13.25 -14.88 2.79
N LEU A 104 -13.04 -14.11 1.71
CA LEU A 104 -13.58 -12.77 1.53
C LEU A 104 -14.80 -12.79 0.60
N TYR A 105 -15.66 -11.80 0.77
CA TYR A 105 -16.84 -11.63 -0.08
C TYR A 105 -16.47 -11.06 -1.45
N ASN A 106 -17.25 -11.43 -2.47
CA ASN A 106 -17.21 -10.75 -3.75
C ASN A 106 -17.79 -9.34 -3.62
N ILE A 107 -16.93 -8.32 -3.57
CA ILE A 107 -17.33 -6.93 -3.35
C ILE A 107 -18.18 -6.38 -4.50
N SER A 108 -18.03 -6.94 -5.71
CA SER A 108 -18.84 -6.54 -6.87
C SER A 108 -20.33 -6.83 -6.70
N GLU A 109 -20.72 -7.69 -5.76
CA GLU A 109 -22.13 -7.95 -5.43
C GLU A 109 -22.75 -6.83 -4.57
N PHE A 110 -21.92 -6.01 -3.94
CA PHE A 110 -22.34 -4.97 -3.00
C PHE A 110 -22.10 -3.55 -3.50
N LEU A 111 -21.16 -3.36 -4.45
CA LEU A 111 -20.83 -2.05 -5.01
C LEU A 111 -21.42 -1.87 -6.41
N PRO A 112 -22.03 -0.70 -6.70
CA PRO A 112 -22.39 -0.35 -8.07
C PRO A 112 -21.15 -0.34 -8.97
N GLN A 113 -21.30 -0.78 -10.22
CA GLN A 113 -20.20 -0.80 -11.19
C GLN A 113 -19.55 0.58 -11.36
N SER A 114 -20.34 1.65 -11.31
CA SER A 114 -19.85 3.03 -11.37
C SER A 114 -18.85 3.39 -10.26
N ASN A 115 -18.91 2.72 -9.09
CA ASN A 115 -17.95 2.90 -8.01
C ASN A 115 -16.67 2.11 -8.26
N ILE A 116 -16.77 0.94 -8.89
CA ILE A 116 -15.61 0.11 -9.26
C ILE A 116 -14.83 0.77 -10.40
N ASP A 117 -15.53 1.40 -11.35
CA ASP A 117 -14.94 2.09 -12.51
C ASP A 117 -14.13 3.35 -12.13
N LEU A 118 -14.18 3.78 -10.86
CA LEU A 118 -13.31 4.85 -10.33
C LEU A 118 -11.85 4.41 -10.19
N PHE A 119 -11.59 3.10 -10.18
CA PHE A 119 -10.26 2.52 -9.98
C PHE A 119 -9.67 2.01 -11.29
N ASP A 120 -8.34 2.01 -11.39
CA ASP A 120 -7.67 1.43 -12.54
C ASP A 120 -7.89 -0.08 -12.58
N ASN A 121 -8.39 -0.57 -13.72
CA ASN A 121 -8.73 -1.98 -13.90
C ASN A 121 -7.52 -2.92 -13.84
N ASN A 122 -6.32 -2.46 -14.23
CA ASN A 122 -5.12 -3.28 -14.14
C ASN A 122 -4.68 -3.41 -12.68
N ILE A 123 -4.80 -2.34 -11.90
CA ILE A 123 -4.57 -2.36 -10.46
C ILE A 123 -5.54 -3.33 -9.78
N LEU A 124 -6.85 -3.19 -9.99
CA LEU A 124 -7.85 -4.08 -9.38
C LEU A 124 -7.57 -5.56 -9.66
N LYS A 125 -7.18 -5.89 -10.90
CA LYS A 125 -6.86 -7.26 -11.32
C LYS A 125 -5.61 -7.80 -10.64
N GLN A 126 -4.59 -6.96 -10.43
CA GLN A 126 -3.31 -7.38 -9.87
C GLN A 126 -3.35 -7.46 -8.34
N THR A 127 -4.06 -6.56 -7.67
CA THR A 127 -3.94 -6.37 -6.21
C THR A 127 -5.17 -6.83 -5.44
N CYS A 128 -6.37 -6.83 -6.05
CA CYS A 128 -7.64 -7.00 -5.33
C CYS A 128 -8.52 -8.16 -5.83
N THR A 129 -8.07 -8.91 -6.84
CA THR A 129 -8.84 -9.98 -7.48
C THR A 129 -8.29 -11.35 -7.14
N TYR A 130 -9.15 -12.26 -6.68
CA TYR A 130 -8.86 -13.67 -6.41
C TYR A 130 -9.71 -14.56 -7.31
N GLU A 131 -9.10 -15.43 -8.13
CA GLU A 131 -9.82 -16.36 -9.04
C GLU A 131 -10.94 -15.69 -9.86
N ASN A 132 -10.69 -14.50 -10.40
CA ASN A 132 -11.64 -13.63 -11.13
C ASN A 132 -12.75 -12.99 -10.28
N THR A 133 -12.65 -13.07 -8.96
CA THR A 133 -13.57 -12.43 -8.01
C THR A 133 -12.92 -11.21 -7.39
N LEU A 134 -13.58 -10.06 -7.44
CA LEU A 134 -13.10 -8.84 -6.79
C LEU A 134 -13.38 -8.94 -5.28
N VAL A 135 -12.34 -9.17 -4.48
CA VAL A 135 -12.45 -9.46 -3.04
C VAL A 135 -12.01 -8.31 -2.14
N ALA A 136 -11.41 -7.28 -2.73
CA ALA A 136 -10.94 -6.07 -2.05
C ALA A 136 -11.12 -4.83 -2.94
N ILE A 137 -10.94 -3.64 -2.36
CA ILE A 137 -10.86 -2.37 -3.09
C ILE A 137 -9.62 -1.63 -2.58
N PRO A 138 -8.83 -0.98 -3.45
CA PRO A 138 -7.68 -0.22 -3.02
C PRO A 138 -8.06 0.93 -2.08
N PHE A 139 -7.29 1.09 -1.00
CA PHE A 139 -7.48 2.16 -0.04
C PHE A 139 -6.37 3.21 -0.09
N THR A 140 -5.11 2.76 -0.04
CA THR A 140 -3.91 3.61 -0.13
C THR A 140 -2.90 2.97 -1.06
N PHE A 141 -2.10 3.80 -1.74
CA PHE A 141 -0.94 3.37 -2.51
C PHE A 141 0.30 4.06 -1.98
N SER A 142 1.39 3.30 -1.97
CA SER A 142 2.72 3.78 -1.67
C SER A 142 3.63 3.37 -2.83
N TYR A 143 4.50 4.26 -3.27
CA TYR A 143 5.47 3.99 -4.31
C TYR A 143 6.77 4.73 -4.01
N ASN A 144 7.89 4.11 -4.41
CA ASN A 144 9.18 4.74 -4.29
C ASN A 144 9.38 5.79 -5.38
N VAL A 145 10.08 6.87 -5.03
CA VAL A 145 10.42 7.96 -5.95
C VAL A 145 11.87 8.37 -5.76
N LEU A 146 12.49 8.91 -6.80
CA LEU A 146 13.83 9.47 -6.73
C LEU A 146 13.80 10.83 -6.00
N TYR A 147 14.34 10.87 -4.79
CA TYR A 147 14.60 12.13 -4.08
C TYR A 147 15.95 12.72 -4.51
N SER A 148 15.95 13.99 -4.90
CA SER A 148 17.15 14.71 -5.33
C SER A 148 17.42 15.94 -4.45
N ASN A 149 18.68 16.16 -4.09
CA ASN A 149 19.09 17.36 -3.35
C ASN A 149 19.05 18.59 -4.26
N ARG A 150 17.95 19.35 -4.18
CA ARG A 150 17.71 20.52 -5.02
C ARG A 150 18.76 21.63 -4.86
N ASP A 151 19.36 21.77 -3.67
CA ASP A 151 20.37 22.79 -3.41
C ASP A 151 21.68 22.46 -4.13
N LEU A 152 22.11 21.18 -4.09
CA LEU A 152 23.29 20.73 -4.84
C LEU A 152 23.07 20.83 -6.34
N LEU A 153 21.90 20.40 -6.84
CA LEU A 153 21.56 20.54 -8.27
C LEU A 153 21.60 22.01 -8.70
N LYS A 154 21.00 22.91 -7.92
CA LYS A 154 21.01 24.35 -8.22
C LYS A 154 22.41 24.95 -8.16
N LYS A 155 23.22 24.61 -7.15
CA LYS A 155 24.60 25.09 -6.99
C LYS A 155 25.44 24.80 -8.23
N TYR A 156 25.27 23.63 -8.83
CA TYR A 156 26.05 23.16 -9.97
C TYR A 156 25.33 23.28 -11.32
N ASN A 157 24.21 24.01 -11.35
CA ASN A 157 23.39 24.21 -12.54
C ASN A 157 23.02 22.89 -13.27
N LYS A 158 22.57 21.91 -12.50
CA LYS A 158 22.11 20.59 -12.97
C LYS A 158 20.59 20.46 -12.83
N THR A 159 19.98 19.71 -13.73
CA THR A 159 18.57 19.30 -13.65
C THR A 159 18.43 18.01 -12.84
N VAL A 160 17.20 17.66 -12.46
CA VAL A 160 16.91 16.32 -11.93
C VAL A 160 17.19 15.31 -13.03
N PRO A 161 17.93 14.21 -12.77
CA PRO A 161 18.23 13.22 -13.80
C PRO A 161 16.97 12.49 -14.24
N GLU A 162 16.82 12.28 -15.55
CA GLU A 162 15.74 11.52 -16.17
C GLU A 162 16.20 10.10 -16.53
N THR A 163 17.51 9.83 -16.53
CA THR A 163 18.10 8.51 -16.79
C THR A 163 19.14 8.12 -15.74
N TRP A 164 19.42 6.82 -15.63
CA TRP A 164 20.50 6.32 -14.77
C TRP A 164 21.88 6.84 -15.17
N GLU A 165 22.15 7.03 -16.47
CA GLU A 165 23.42 7.60 -16.93
C GLU A 165 23.55 9.06 -16.51
N GLU A 166 22.50 9.86 -16.67
CA GLU A 166 22.50 11.25 -16.18
C GLU A 166 22.70 11.32 -14.67
N LEU A 167 22.04 10.42 -13.92
CA LEU A 167 22.22 10.33 -12.47
C LEU A 167 23.68 10.05 -12.13
N VAL A 168 24.33 9.08 -12.79
CA VAL A 168 25.75 8.76 -12.59
C VAL A 168 26.65 9.94 -12.94
N GLU A 169 26.45 10.58 -14.08
CA GLU A 169 27.27 11.73 -14.51
C GLU A 169 27.14 12.92 -13.56
N ILE A 170 25.91 13.27 -13.19
CA ILE A 170 25.62 14.38 -12.27
C ILE A 170 26.19 14.07 -10.88
N ALA A 171 25.97 12.88 -10.35
CA ALA A 171 26.47 12.48 -9.05
C ALA A 171 28.00 12.50 -9.00
N LYS A 172 28.69 11.95 -10.01
CA LYS A 172 30.16 11.99 -10.10
C LYS A 172 30.70 13.41 -10.13
N TYR A 173 30.06 14.28 -10.93
CA TYR A 173 30.44 15.69 -10.99
C TYR A 173 30.32 16.35 -9.62
N ILE A 174 29.17 16.20 -8.95
CA ILE A 174 28.93 16.81 -7.64
C ILE A 174 29.88 16.25 -6.57
N LEU A 175 30.10 14.94 -6.52
CA LEU A 175 31.06 14.32 -5.59
C LEU A 175 32.50 14.83 -5.81
N ASN A 176 32.88 15.08 -7.06
CA ASN A 176 34.19 15.64 -7.37
C ASN A 176 34.34 17.10 -6.93
N GLU A 177 33.27 17.89 -7.00
CA GLU A 177 33.28 19.29 -6.55
C GLU A 177 33.11 19.43 -5.02
N GLU A 178 32.46 18.46 -4.36
CA GLU A 178 32.22 18.40 -2.92
C GLU A 178 33.22 17.50 -2.18
N LYS A 179 34.45 17.31 -2.68
CA LYS A 179 35.47 16.41 -2.09
C LYS A 179 35.77 16.64 -0.61
N GLU A 180 35.55 17.86 -0.12
CA GLU A 180 35.72 18.23 1.29
C GLU A 180 34.62 17.66 2.21
N LYS A 181 33.59 17.02 1.64
CA LYS A 181 32.50 16.31 2.33
C LYS A 181 32.59 14.80 2.08
N PRO A 182 33.52 14.09 2.73
CA PRO A 182 33.77 12.67 2.49
C PRO A 182 32.56 11.76 2.79
N GLU A 183 31.58 12.24 3.56
CA GLU A 183 30.33 11.54 3.88
C GLU A 183 29.26 11.66 2.79
N LEU A 184 29.44 12.52 1.79
CA LEU A 184 28.47 12.70 0.72
C LEU A 184 28.44 11.45 -0.18
N ILE A 185 27.25 10.88 -0.34
CA ILE A 185 26.98 9.79 -1.27
C ILE A 185 26.15 10.31 -2.45
N GLY A 186 26.48 9.84 -3.66
CA GLY A 186 25.80 10.25 -4.88
C GLY A 186 24.45 9.57 -5.08
N TYR A 187 24.31 8.32 -4.63
CA TYR A 187 23.05 7.58 -4.69
C TYR A 187 22.93 6.56 -3.55
N ASN A 188 21.76 6.52 -2.91
CA ASN A 188 21.35 5.47 -1.99
C ASN A 188 20.04 4.85 -2.52
N GLY A 189 20.12 3.61 -2.98
CA GLY A 189 18.96 2.86 -3.49
C GLY A 189 18.30 1.92 -2.49
N LEU A 190 18.58 2.05 -1.19
CA LEU A 190 17.95 1.25 -0.12
C LEU A 190 18.06 -0.28 -0.33
N PHE A 191 19.18 -0.77 -0.85
CA PHE A 191 19.44 -2.20 -1.07
C PHE A 191 19.85 -2.93 0.23
N ASP A 192 18.99 -2.90 1.24
CA ASP A 192 19.21 -3.62 2.51
C ASP A 192 18.71 -5.08 2.44
N LYS A 193 18.69 -5.77 3.59
CA LYS A 193 18.23 -7.17 3.69
C LYS A 193 16.73 -7.30 3.98
N SER A 194 15.99 -6.19 4.01
CA SER A 194 14.55 -6.19 4.24
C SER A 194 13.77 -6.33 2.93
N ASP A 195 12.44 -6.42 3.02
CA ASP A 195 11.55 -6.37 1.85
C ASP A 195 11.77 -5.11 1.01
N ASN A 196 12.15 -3.97 1.63
CA ASN A 196 12.44 -2.73 0.91
C ASN A 196 13.66 -2.87 -0.03
N GLY A 197 14.67 -3.63 0.37
CA GLY A 197 15.82 -3.92 -0.49
C GLY A 197 15.44 -4.77 -1.70
N LEU A 198 14.52 -5.73 -1.50
CA LEU A 198 13.96 -6.52 -2.59
C LEU A 198 13.13 -5.65 -3.54
N TYR A 199 12.25 -4.80 -3.01
CA TYR A 199 11.43 -3.87 -3.81
C TYR A 199 12.31 -2.92 -4.62
N SER A 200 13.33 -2.34 -4.00
CA SER A 200 14.27 -1.45 -4.67
C SER A 200 15.02 -2.15 -5.81
N LEU A 201 15.41 -3.42 -5.63
CA LEU A 201 16.04 -4.22 -6.68
C LEU A 201 15.07 -4.49 -7.84
N TYR A 202 13.83 -4.88 -7.53
CA TYR A 202 12.80 -5.10 -8.54
C TYR A 202 12.51 -3.83 -9.34
N GLU A 203 12.31 -2.70 -8.66
CA GLU A 203 12.11 -1.39 -9.30
C GLU A 203 13.29 -0.98 -10.18
N PHE A 204 14.52 -1.22 -9.70
CA PHE A 204 15.72 -0.95 -10.47
C PHE A 204 15.77 -1.76 -11.77
N ILE A 205 15.56 -3.08 -11.69
CA ILE A 205 15.51 -3.95 -12.87
C ILE A 205 14.40 -3.50 -13.82
N TYR A 206 13.21 -3.20 -13.27
CA TYR A 206 12.06 -2.78 -14.07
C TYR A 206 12.25 -1.42 -14.75
N SER A 207 13.02 -0.52 -14.15
CA SER A 207 13.39 0.77 -14.77
C SER A 207 14.33 0.62 -15.97
N CYS A 208 14.99 -0.53 -16.13
CA CYS A 208 15.90 -0.82 -17.24
C CYS A 208 15.21 -1.56 -18.41
N ARG A 209 13.88 -1.70 -18.37
CA ARG A 209 13.10 -2.33 -19.44
C ARG A 209 13.24 -1.58 -20.77
N GLU A 210 13.04 -2.29 -21.88
CA GLU A 210 13.27 -1.75 -23.23
C GLU A 210 12.38 -0.55 -23.57
N SER A 211 11.15 -0.53 -23.08
CA SER A 211 10.18 0.55 -23.28
C SER A 211 9.22 0.65 -22.11
N VAL A 212 8.51 1.78 -21.99
CA VAL A 212 7.56 2.01 -20.89
C VAL A 212 6.48 0.93 -20.79
N ASP A 213 6.10 0.33 -21.92
CA ASP A 213 5.06 -0.71 -22.04
C ASP A 213 5.61 -2.14 -21.91
N SER A 214 6.94 -2.31 -21.82
CA SER A 214 7.55 -3.63 -21.68
C SER A 214 7.19 -4.27 -20.33
N PRO A 215 6.95 -5.60 -20.29
CA PRO A 215 6.74 -6.30 -19.04
C PRO A 215 8.01 -6.32 -18.19
N PHE A 216 7.91 -6.86 -16.97
CA PHE A 216 9.08 -7.11 -16.15
C PHE A 216 10.09 -8.01 -16.90
N PRO A 217 11.37 -7.64 -17.00
CA PRO A 217 12.37 -8.47 -17.68
C PRO A 217 12.51 -9.84 -17.03
N SER A 218 12.67 -10.90 -17.82
CA SER A 218 13.02 -12.21 -17.25
C SER A 218 14.39 -12.14 -16.57
N PHE A 219 14.54 -12.80 -15.42
CA PHE A 219 15.80 -12.80 -14.67
C PHE A 219 16.99 -13.43 -15.42
N ILE A 220 16.72 -14.18 -16.49
CA ILE A 220 17.75 -14.81 -17.33
C ILE A 220 18.04 -14.04 -18.63
N ASP A 221 17.33 -12.93 -18.89
CA ASP A 221 17.51 -12.14 -20.10
C ASP A 221 18.64 -11.12 -19.93
N SER A 222 19.21 -10.71 -21.07
CA SER A 222 20.29 -9.71 -21.10
C SER A 222 19.90 -8.37 -20.47
N THR A 223 18.61 -8.00 -20.48
CA THR A 223 18.12 -6.79 -19.82
C THR A 223 18.31 -6.85 -18.30
N ALA A 224 17.98 -7.98 -17.68
CA ALA A 224 18.21 -8.17 -16.25
C ALA A 224 19.72 -8.18 -15.93
N GLU A 225 20.53 -8.88 -16.73
CA GLU A 225 21.99 -8.88 -16.58
C GLU A 225 22.60 -7.47 -16.69
N ASN A 226 22.19 -6.71 -17.72
CA ASN A 226 22.64 -5.34 -17.95
C ASN A 226 22.24 -4.41 -16.80
N SER A 227 21.03 -4.56 -16.27
CA SER A 227 20.59 -3.79 -15.10
C SER A 227 21.47 -4.08 -13.88
N LEU A 228 21.81 -5.33 -13.60
CA LEU A 228 22.69 -5.68 -12.48
C LEU A 228 24.12 -5.16 -12.68
N ASN A 229 24.62 -5.16 -13.92
CA ASN A 229 25.90 -4.54 -14.27
C ASN A 229 25.88 -3.02 -14.05
N LEU A 230 24.80 -2.34 -14.44
CA LEU A 230 24.61 -0.92 -14.17
C LEU A 230 24.52 -0.63 -12.67
N LEU A 231 23.78 -1.45 -11.91
CA LEU A 231 23.68 -1.32 -10.46
C LEU A 231 25.05 -1.49 -9.79
N LYS A 232 25.84 -2.46 -10.24
CA LYS A 232 27.23 -2.65 -9.78
C LYS A 232 28.12 -1.45 -10.13
N ARG A 233 27.93 -0.83 -11.30
CA ARG A 233 28.63 0.41 -11.68
C ARG A 233 28.25 1.57 -10.77
N ILE A 234 26.96 1.81 -10.56
CA ILE A 234 26.44 2.83 -9.63
C ILE A 234 27.06 2.64 -8.24
N LYS A 235 27.02 1.41 -7.73
CA LYS A 235 27.63 1.05 -6.44
C LYS A 235 29.11 1.49 -6.37
N ASN A 236 29.89 1.16 -7.39
CA ASN A 236 31.33 1.41 -7.39
C ASN A 236 31.71 2.86 -7.68
N GLU A 237 30.90 3.59 -8.46
CA GLU A 237 31.26 4.93 -8.92
C GLU A 237 30.70 6.06 -8.05
N ILE A 238 29.53 5.88 -7.43
CA ILE A 238 28.80 6.99 -6.78
C ILE A 238 28.12 6.65 -5.44
N SER A 239 28.16 5.41 -4.98
CA SER A 239 27.53 5.01 -3.70
C SER A 239 28.57 4.62 -2.65
N SER A 240 28.14 4.54 -1.39
CA SER A 240 28.90 3.86 -0.34
C SER A 240 28.81 2.34 -0.55
N GLY A 241 29.95 1.65 -0.49
CA GLY A 241 30.09 0.22 -0.85
C GLY A 241 29.28 -0.77 -0.02
#